data_AF-V5H6T9-F1
#
_entry.id   AF-V5H6T9-F1
#
_cell.length_a   1.000
_cell.length_b   1.000
_cell.length_c   1.000
_cell.angle_alpha   90.00
_cell.angle_beta   90.00
_cell.angle_gamma   90.00
#
_symmetry.space_group_name_H-M   'P 1'
#
loop_
_entity.id
_entity.type
_entity.pdbx_description
1 polymer ?
#
loop_
_entity_poly.entity_id
_entity_poly.type
_entity_poly.pdbx_seq_one_letter_code
_entity_poly.pdbx_strand_id
1 'polypeptide(L)'
;LSLHSLARSKTTPCKEAVARTRAKIGMGVTLLRELDGVWVYNRSEHGVFVTSPTLDGPQVRNLTVFKVPPGYSLRVFDWERARRYCRCPRVASLDGPFDPNAVRISFVKGWGPRYSRQAVTALPCSLELLLRPPAR
;
A
#
# COMPACT_ATOMS: atom_id res chain seq x y z
N LEU A 1 -24.20 1.12 -4.88
CA LEU A 1 -23.42 2.01 -3.97
C LEU A 1 -23.42 3.40 -4.59
N SER A 2 -24.11 4.40 -4.02
CA SER A 2 -24.26 5.70 -4.67
C SER A 2 -23.06 6.63 -4.38
N LEU A 3 -22.74 7.52 -5.32
CA LEU A 3 -21.71 8.57 -5.15
C LEU A 3 -21.94 9.43 -3.89
N HIS A 4 -23.20 9.60 -3.50
CA HIS A 4 -23.59 10.33 -2.30
C HIS A 4 -23.14 9.63 -1.00
N SER A 5 -23.09 8.29 -0.99
CA SER A 5 -22.60 7.50 0.16
C SER A 5 -21.08 7.62 0.33
N LEU A 6 -20.32 7.68 -0.77
CA LEU A 6 -18.87 7.83 -0.78
C LEU A 6 -18.44 9.25 -0.36
N ALA A 7 -19.19 10.29 -0.73
CA ALA A 7 -18.90 11.66 -0.33
C ALA A 7 -19.04 11.88 1.19
N ARG A 8 -20.03 11.25 1.84
CA ARG A 8 -20.17 11.26 3.32
C ARG A 8 -19.08 10.46 4.04
N SER A 9 -18.39 9.55 3.33
CA SER A 9 -17.32 8.71 3.89
C SER A 9 -15.94 9.38 3.88
N LYS A 10 -15.81 10.63 3.41
CA LYS A 10 -14.64 11.48 3.71
C LYS A 10 -14.67 11.88 5.20
N THR A 11 -14.46 10.90 6.07
CA THR A 11 -14.15 11.14 7.47
C THR A 11 -12.73 11.65 7.54
N THR A 12 -12.56 12.97 7.51
CA THR A 12 -11.30 13.61 7.83
C THR A 12 -10.89 13.09 9.21
N PRO A 13 -9.79 12.33 9.34
CA PRO A 13 -9.41 11.77 10.63
C PRO A 13 -9.18 12.93 11.61
N CYS A 14 -9.74 12.84 12.82
CA CYS A 14 -9.58 13.86 13.85
C CYS A 14 -8.09 14.20 14.02
N LYS A 15 -7.76 15.50 14.10
CA LYS A 15 -6.37 16.00 14.16
C LYS A 15 -5.54 15.29 15.24
N GLU A 16 -6.14 14.97 16.38
CA GLU A 16 -5.48 14.21 17.44
C GLU A 16 -5.10 12.79 17.03
N ALA A 17 -5.97 12.09 16.30
CA ALA A 17 -5.70 10.74 15.82
C ALA A 17 -4.54 10.74 14.80
N VAL A 18 -4.44 11.80 13.99
CA VAL A 18 -3.30 12.01 13.08
C VAL A 18 -2.03 12.29 13.87
N ALA A 19 -2.06 13.23 14.83
CA ALA A 19 -0.90 13.57 15.65
C ALA A 19 -0.36 12.36 16.44
N ARG A 20 -1.25 11.59 17.08
CA ARG A 20 -0.88 10.35 17.79
C ARG A 20 -0.28 9.30 16.86
N THR A 21 -0.77 9.20 15.62
CA THR A 21 -0.21 8.25 14.65
C THR A 21 1.16 8.72 14.16
N ARG A 22 1.32 10.01 13.87
CA ARG A 22 2.62 10.61 13.47
C ARG A 22 3.69 10.43 14.54
N ALA A 23 3.34 10.63 15.81
CA ALA A 23 4.26 10.39 16.93
C ALA A 23 4.76 8.94 16.97
N LYS A 24 3.94 7.96 16.56
CA LYS A 24 4.28 6.54 16.54
C LYS A 24 5.08 6.08 15.32
N ILE A 25 5.24 6.93 14.30
CA ILE A 25 6.04 6.60 13.11
C ILE A 25 7.51 6.46 13.50
N GLY A 26 8.02 7.29 14.41
CA GLY A 26 9.42 7.28 14.81
C GLY A 26 10.34 7.43 13.58
N MET A 27 11.31 6.51 13.44
CA MET A 27 12.23 6.46 12.29
C MET A 27 11.59 6.04 10.96
N GLY A 28 10.32 5.62 10.97
CA GLY A 28 9.54 5.33 9.77
C GLY A 28 10.03 4.12 8.98
N VAL A 29 10.11 4.27 7.65
CA VAL A 29 10.56 3.22 6.73
C VAL A 29 11.70 3.71 5.86
N THR A 30 12.59 2.79 5.47
CA THR A 30 13.59 3.03 4.43
C THR A 30 13.17 2.30 3.16
N LEU A 31 13.20 3.01 2.04
CA LEU A 31 12.93 2.47 0.72
C LEU A 31 14.25 2.21 0.01
N LEU A 32 14.46 0.99 -0.45
CA LEU A 32 15.62 0.63 -1.26
C LEU A 32 15.13 0.19 -2.63
N ARG A 33 15.74 0.74 -3.67
CA ARG A 33 15.47 0.36 -5.05
C ARG A 33 16.62 -0.50 -5.54
N GLU A 34 16.31 -1.74 -5.83
CA GLU A 34 17.25 -2.74 -6.32
C GLU A 34 16.91 -3.14 -7.77
N LEU A 35 17.79 -3.94 -8.39
CA LEU A 35 17.59 -4.45 -9.74
C LEU A 35 16.38 -5.39 -9.84
N ASP A 36 16.10 -6.14 -8.78
CA ASP A 36 15.00 -7.12 -8.74
C ASP A 36 13.66 -6.47 -8.35
N GLY A 37 13.69 -5.34 -7.66
CA GLY A 37 12.48 -4.76 -7.10
C GLY A 37 12.67 -3.52 -6.24
N VAL A 38 11.63 -3.21 -5.47
CA VAL A 38 11.66 -2.18 -4.43
C VAL A 38 11.43 -2.85 -3.09
N TRP A 39 12.27 -2.52 -2.12
CA TRP A 39 12.25 -3.04 -0.76
C TRP A 39 11.85 -1.95 0.22
N VAL A 40 11.06 -2.33 1.23
CA VAL A 40 10.73 -1.51 2.39
C VAL A 40 11.37 -2.16 3.61
N TYR A 41 12.21 -1.41 4.31
CA TYR A 41 12.73 -1.77 5.62
C TYR A 41 12.02 -0.96 6.70
N ASN A 42 11.39 -1.65 7.65
CA ASN A 42 10.66 -0.97 8.73
C ASN A 42 11.60 -0.63 9.89
N ARG A 43 11.89 0.66 10.05
CA ARG A 43 12.68 1.22 11.16
C ARG A 43 11.83 1.77 12.30
N SER A 44 10.51 1.78 12.15
CA SER A 44 9.60 2.21 13.20
C SER A 44 9.45 1.12 14.26
N GLU A 45 9.07 1.51 15.47
CA GLU A 45 8.74 0.59 16.57
C GLU A 45 7.37 -0.09 16.39
N HIS A 46 6.64 0.25 15.32
CA HIS A 46 5.29 -0.24 15.07
C HIS A 46 5.21 -1.02 13.75
N GLY A 47 4.17 -1.83 13.59
CA GLY A 47 3.91 -2.51 12.33
C GLY A 47 3.57 -1.52 11.22
N VAL A 48 4.19 -1.71 10.05
CA VAL A 48 3.86 -1.01 8.80
C VAL A 48 3.03 -1.94 7.94
N PHE A 49 2.07 -1.39 7.21
CA PHE A 49 1.17 -2.17 6.38
C PHE A 49 1.34 -1.75 4.93
N VAL A 50 1.47 -2.72 4.03
CA VAL A 50 1.79 -2.49 2.62
C VAL A 50 0.79 -3.22 1.75
N THR A 51 0.29 -2.56 0.70
CA THR A 51 -0.36 -3.21 -0.43
C THR A 51 0.43 -2.92 -1.69
N SER A 52 0.63 -3.96 -2.50
CA SER A 52 1.28 -3.82 -3.78
C SER A 52 0.66 -4.74 -4.82
N PRO A 53 0.49 -4.27 -6.07
CA PRO A 53 0.08 -5.09 -7.20
C PRO A 53 0.92 -6.36 -7.41
N THR A 54 2.20 -6.34 -7.06
CA THR A 54 3.14 -7.45 -7.34
C THR A 54 3.38 -8.37 -6.14
N LEU A 55 2.91 -7.97 -4.95
CA LEU A 55 2.99 -8.80 -3.74
C LEU A 55 2.00 -9.97 -3.82
N ASP A 56 0.83 -9.72 -4.40
CA ASP A 56 -0.18 -10.75 -4.64
C ASP A 56 0.06 -11.52 -5.95
N GLY A 57 -0.52 -12.71 -6.01
CA GLY A 57 -0.61 -13.48 -7.25
C GLY A 57 -1.61 -12.85 -8.23
N PRO A 58 -1.47 -13.10 -9.55
CA PRO A 58 -2.34 -12.49 -10.56
C PRO A 58 -3.81 -12.91 -10.47
N GLN A 59 -4.12 -13.91 -9.63
CA GLN A 59 -5.48 -14.43 -9.43
C GLN A 59 -6.20 -13.80 -8.23
N VAL A 60 -5.52 -13.00 -7.43
CA VAL A 60 -6.10 -12.36 -6.24
C VAL A 60 -6.90 -11.14 -6.68
N ARG A 61 -8.22 -11.18 -6.47
CA ARG A 61 -9.15 -10.11 -6.90
C ARG A 61 -9.08 -8.84 -6.03
N ASN A 62 -8.61 -8.96 -4.78
CA ASN A 62 -8.53 -7.87 -3.82
C ASN A 62 -7.10 -7.75 -3.28
N LEU A 63 -6.49 -6.57 -3.37
CA LEU A 63 -5.13 -6.34 -2.86
C LEU A 63 -5.04 -6.70 -1.37
N THR A 64 -4.18 -7.67 -1.06
CA THR A 64 -3.90 -8.10 0.30
C THR A 64 -3.01 -7.05 0.97
N VAL A 65 -3.33 -6.75 2.22
CA VAL A 65 -2.49 -5.89 3.05
C VAL A 65 -1.50 -6.75 3.82
N PHE A 66 -0.21 -6.56 3.55
CA PHE A 66 0.90 -7.25 4.19
C PHE A 66 1.41 -6.42 5.37
N LYS A 67 1.61 -7.06 6.53
CA LYS A 67 2.20 -6.41 7.70
C LYS A 67 3.70 -6.65 7.72
N VAL A 68 4.49 -5.58 7.81
CA VAL A 68 5.93 -5.57 8.00
C VAL A 68 6.21 -5.22 9.48
N PRO A 69 6.69 -6.18 10.29
CA PRO A 69 7.05 -5.90 11.69
C PRO A 69 8.26 -4.96 11.82
N PRO A 70 8.47 -4.33 13.00
CA PRO A 70 9.69 -3.56 13.29
C PRO A 70 10.97 -4.36 13.06
N GLY A 71 11.94 -3.78 12.36
CA GLY A 71 13.23 -4.42 12.06
C GLY A 71 13.19 -5.44 10.91
N TYR A 72 12.08 -5.55 10.18
CA TYR A 72 11.96 -6.44 9.03
C TYR A 72 11.97 -5.69 7.71
N SER A 73 12.46 -6.36 6.66
CA SER A 73 12.39 -5.91 5.28
C SER A 73 11.40 -6.76 4.47
N LEU A 74 10.64 -6.11 3.59
CA LEU A 74 9.75 -6.76 2.63
C LEU A 74 10.04 -6.23 1.24
N ARG A 75 10.15 -7.12 0.25
CA ARG A 75 10.19 -6.73 -1.16
C ARG A 75 8.78 -6.35 -1.61
N VAL A 76 8.49 -5.07 -1.59
CA VAL A 76 7.15 -4.54 -1.85
C VAL A 76 6.82 -4.42 -3.32
N PHE A 77 7.83 -4.39 -4.21
CA PHE A 77 7.59 -4.39 -5.64
C PHE A 77 8.57 -5.31 -6.36
N ASP A 78 8.09 -6.04 -7.37
CA ASP A 78 8.91 -6.94 -8.20
C ASP A 78 8.75 -6.51 -9.67
N TRP A 79 9.85 -6.05 -10.28
CA TRP A 79 9.84 -5.52 -11.65
C TRP A 79 9.49 -6.59 -12.68
N GLU A 80 9.86 -7.85 -12.44
CA GLU A 80 9.57 -8.94 -13.35
C GLU A 80 8.10 -9.32 -13.31
N ARG A 81 7.53 -9.44 -12.10
CA ARG A 81 6.09 -9.68 -11.92
C ARG A 81 5.25 -8.57 -12.53
N ALA A 82 5.62 -7.31 -12.31
CA ALA A 82 4.93 -6.17 -12.93
C ALA A 82 4.89 -6.31 -14.46
N ARG A 83 6.05 -6.61 -15.09
CA ARG A 83 6.13 -6.83 -16.55
C ARG A 83 5.27 -7.99 -17.03
N ARG A 84 5.20 -9.10 -16.28
CA ARG A 84 4.36 -10.26 -16.62
C ARG A 84 2.88 -9.92 -16.48
N TYR A 85 2.48 -9.19 -15.44
CA TYR A 85 1.09 -8.83 -15.19
C TYR A 85 0.58 -7.78 -16.17
N CYS A 86 1.41 -6.82 -16.60
CA CYS A 86 1.07 -5.88 -17.67
C CYS A 86 0.77 -6.57 -19.01
N ARG A 87 1.34 -7.76 -19.25
CA ARG A 87 1.09 -8.56 -20.47
C ARG A 87 -0.15 -9.46 -20.34
N CYS A 88 -0.83 -9.46 -19.19
CA CYS A 88 -1.96 -10.33 -18.91
C CYS A 88 -3.30 -9.57 -19.05
N PRO A 89 -4.19 -9.93 -19.99
CA PRO A 89 -5.45 -9.23 -20.24
C PRO A 89 -6.41 -9.20 -19.04
N ARG A 90 -6.31 -10.19 -18.14
CA ARG A 90 -7.17 -10.32 -16.95
C ARG A 90 -6.95 -9.23 -15.89
N VAL A 91 -5.81 -8.57 -15.88
CA VAL A 91 -5.51 -7.48 -14.94
C VAL A 91 -6.11 -6.16 -15.43
N ALA A 92 -6.30 -6.00 -16.75
CA ALA A 92 -6.95 -4.83 -17.34
C ALA A 92 -8.47 -4.80 -17.08
N SER A 93 -9.08 -5.92 -16.69
CA SER A 93 -10.52 -6.06 -16.43
C SER A 93 -10.90 -5.94 -14.94
N LEU A 94 -9.99 -5.51 -14.06
CA LEU A 94 -10.34 -5.24 -12.66
C LEU A 94 -10.92 -3.81 -12.56
N ASP A 95 -12.25 -3.75 -12.53
CA ASP A 95 -13.13 -2.57 -12.53
C ASP A 95 -12.73 -1.46 -11.53
N GLY A 96 -11.79 -0.60 -11.91
CA GLY A 96 -11.51 0.68 -11.23
C GLY A 96 -10.19 1.32 -11.65
N PRO A 97 -9.99 2.62 -11.36
CA PRO A 97 -8.70 3.29 -11.56
C PRO A 97 -7.67 2.74 -10.57
N PHE A 98 -7.02 1.64 -10.94
CA PHE A 98 -5.92 1.03 -10.21
C PHE A 98 -4.62 1.20 -11.01
N ASP A 99 -3.62 1.83 -10.41
CA ASP A 99 -2.30 1.95 -11.02
C ASP A 99 -1.48 0.69 -10.71
N PRO A 100 -1.08 -0.11 -11.73
CA PRO A 100 -0.32 -1.34 -11.55
C PRO A 100 1.10 -1.12 -11.04
N ASN A 101 1.55 0.13 -10.93
CA ASN A 101 2.86 0.51 -10.38
C ASN A 101 2.75 1.30 -9.07
N ALA A 102 1.56 1.42 -8.49
CA ALA A 102 1.36 2.11 -7.22
C ALA A 102 1.44 1.15 -6.03
N VAL A 103 2.44 1.35 -5.17
CA VAL A 103 2.54 0.67 -3.87
C VAL A 103 2.00 1.61 -2.80
N ARG A 104 1.07 1.13 -1.95
CA ARG A 104 0.54 1.93 -0.84
C ARG A 104 1.05 1.38 0.48
N ILE A 105 1.49 2.29 1.34
CA ILE A 105 2.03 2.00 2.66
C ILE A 105 1.21 2.79 3.67
N SER A 106 0.86 2.17 4.79
CA SER A 106 0.34 2.87 5.96
C SER A 106 1.14 2.54 7.21
N PHE A 107 1.15 3.50 8.12
CA PHE A 107 1.81 3.35 9.41
C PHE A 107 0.80 2.98 10.49
N VAL A 108 1.18 2.05 11.37
CA VAL A 108 0.50 1.67 12.63
C VAL A 108 -0.86 0.97 12.44
N LYS A 109 -1.65 1.36 11.45
CA LYS A 109 -3.01 0.86 11.22
C LYS A 109 -3.14 0.21 9.86
N GLY A 110 -3.46 -1.08 9.85
CA GLY A 110 -3.85 -1.81 8.64
C GLY A 110 -5.23 -1.42 8.14
N TRP A 111 -5.55 -1.84 6.91
CA TRP A 111 -6.84 -1.64 6.26
C TRP A 111 -7.22 -2.88 5.45
N GLY A 112 -8.45 -2.96 4.96
CA GLY A 112 -8.96 -4.06 4.14
C GLY A 112 -9.94 -4.98 4.87
N PRO A 113 -10.34 -6.11 4.27
CA PRO A 113 -11.47 -6.93 4.72
C PRO A 113 -11.31 -7.50 6.14
N ARG A 114 -10.07 -7.68 6.60
CA ARG A 114 -9.74 -8.19 7.94
C ARG A 114 -9.58 -7.09 9.00
N TYR A 115 -9.84 -5.83 8.65
CA TYR A 115 -9.65 -4.68 9.51
C TYR A 115 -10.91 -3.82 9.60
N SER A 116 -11.03 -3.05 10.69
CA SER A 116 -12.15 -2.12 10.88
C SER A 116 -12.21 -1.00 9.84
N ARG A 117 -11.12 -0.75 9.11
CA ARG A 117 -11.03 0.27 8.05
C ARG A 117 -10.92 -0.43 6.69
N GLN A 118 -11.89 -0.18 5.81
CA GLN A 118 -11.95 -0.81 4.49
C GLN A 118 -11.16 -0.05 3.40
N ALA A 119 -10.74 1.20 3.65
CA ALA A 119 -10.05 2.04 2.67
C ALA A 119 -8.79 2.75 3.22
N VAL A 120 -7.76 2.88 2.38
CA VAL A 120 -6.50 3.60 2.69
C VAL A 120 -6.73 5.07 3.00
N THR A 121 -7.70 5.70 2.33
CA THR A 121 -8.06 7.11 2.51
C THR A 121 -8.60 7.42 3.91
N ALA A 122 -9.00 6.40 4.66
CA ALA A 122 -9.40 6.54 6.07
C ALA A 122 -8.20 6.45 7.03
N LEU A 123 -6.97 6.27 6.56
CA LEU A 123 -5.78 6.13 7.40
C LEU A 123 -5.15 7.50 7.68
N PRO A 124 -4.79 7.78 8.94
CA PRO A 124 -4.26 9.09 9.32
C PRO A 124 -2.89 9.42 8.71
N CYS A 125 -2.09 8.41 8.39
CA CYS A 125 -0.77 8.55 7.78
C CYS A 125 -0.53 7.39 6.79
N SER A 126 -0.55 7.71 5.50
CA SER A 126 -0.24 6.77 4.42
C SER A 126 0.66 7.42 3.38
N LEU A 127 1.39 6.59 2.65
CA LEU A 127 2.25 6.95 1.53
C LEU A 127 1.81 6.14 0.31
N GLU A 128 1.77 6.78 -0.84
CA GLU A 128 1.58 6.12 -2.13
C GLU A 128 2.87 6.32 -2.94
N LEU A 129 3.49 5.20 -3.32
CA LEU A 129 4.72 5.16 -4.09
C LEU A 129 4.38 4.83 -5.54
N LEU A 130 4.60 5.79 -6.42
CA LEU A 130 4.43 5.61 -7.86
C LEU A 130 5.77 5.20 -8.46
N LEU A 131 5.86 3.93 -8.85
CA LEU A 131 7.11 3.35 -9.29
C LEU A 131 7.24 3.46 -10.81
N ARG A 132 8.31 4.12 -11.27
CA ARG A 132 8.66 4.11 -12.69
C ARG A 132 9.72 3.06 -12.96
N PRO A 133 9.53 2.19 -13.98
CA PRO A 133 10.57 1.26 -14.39
C PRO A 133 11.85 2.03 -14.73
N PRO A 134 13.03 1.46 -14.44
CA PRO A 134 14.31 2.11 -14.77
C PRO A 134 14.38 2.37 -16.28
N ALA A 135 14.85 3.56 -16.66
CA ALA A 135 15.20 3.82 -18.05
C ALA A 135 16.32 2.85 -18.44
N ARG A 136 16.16 2.17 -19.58
CA ARG A 136 17.19 1.30 -20.14
C ARG A 136 18.37 2.11 -20.66
#